data_AF-A0AAU0LPY6-F1
#
_entry.id   AF-A0AAU0LPY6-F1
#
_cell.length_a   1.000
_cell.length_b   1.000
_cell.length_c   1.000
_cell.angle_alpha   90.00
_cell.angle_beta   90.00
_cell.angle_gamma   90.00
#
_symmetry.space_group_name_H-M   'P 1'
#
loop_
_entity.id
_entity.type
_entity.pdbx_description
1 polymer ?
#
loop_
_entity_poly.entity_id
_entity_poly.type
_entity_poly.pdbx_seq_one_letter_code
_entity_poly.pdbx_strand_id
1 'polypeptide(L)'
;MIYILLKYLKYHWIYSLVLGYFGIAIGLYLFTDIHILIPCLWKAASGYDCPGCGLTTALIALLRLEFREAWLENPLIYMLVPLLTGLVLRDFTQFMERESISE
;
A
#
# COMPACT_ATOMS: atom_id res chain seq x y z
N MET A 1 -9.41 22.69 3.32
CA MET A 1 -9.41 21.21 3.19
C MET A 1 -8.54 20.71 2.02
N ILE A 2 -8.82 21.06 0.76
CA ILE A 2 -8.00 20.63 -0.40
C ILE A 2 -6.57 21.18 -0.38
N TYR A 3 -6.37 22.43 0.08
CA TYR A 3 -5.04 23.08 0.10
C TYR A 3 -4.07 22.46 1.11
N ILE A 4 -4.59 22.09 2.28
CA ILE A 4 -3.91 21.37 3.37
C ILE A 4 -3.49 19.97 2.89
N LEU A 5 -4.40 19.26 2.22
CA LEU A 5 -4.11 17.95 1.62
C LEU A 5 -3.00 18.03 0.57
N LEU A 6 -3.00 19.05 -0.28
CA LEU A 6 -1.93 19.27 -1.28
C LEU A 6 -0.57 19.58 -0.64
N LYS A 7 -0.56 20.33 0.46
CA LYS A 7 0.67 20.64 1.23
C LYS A 7 1.22 19.39 1.92
N TYR A 8 0.37 18.54 2.49
CA TYR A 8 0.74 17.24 3.04
C TYR A 8 1.31 16.30 1.97
N LEU A 9 0.64 16.19 0.81
CA LEU A 9 1.11 15.41 -0.34
C LEU A 9 2.50 15.86 -0.81
N LYS A 10 2.76 17.17 -0.79
CA LYS A 10 4.04 17.76 -1.22
C LYS A 10 5.13 17.62 -0.16
N TYR A 11 4.79 17.66 1.12
CA TYR A 11 5.74 17.44 2.22
C TYR A 11 6.19 15.97 2.29
N HIS A 12 5.24 15.05 2.11
CA HIS A 12 5.48 13.60 2.01
C HIS A 12 5.52 13.12 0.55
N TRP A 13 6.19 13.87 -0.34
CA TRP A 13 6.20 13.59 -1.79
C TRP A 13 6.72 12.18 -2.15
N ILE A 14 7.69 11.64 -1.38
CA ILE A 14 8.20 10.28 -1.55
C ILE A 14 7.12 9.25 -1.27
N TYR A 15 6.41 9.36 -0.14
CA TYR A 15 5.31 8.45 0.20
C TYR A 15 4.18 8.54 -0.83
N SER A 16 3.88 9.74 -1.31
CA SER A 16 2.85 9.97 -2.32
C SER A 16 3.24 9.37 -3.68
N LEU A 17 4.50 9.47 -4.08
CA LEU A 17 5.01 8.83 -5.30
C LEU A 17 4.99 7.30 -5.19
N VAL A 18 5.38 6.75 -4.05
CA VAL A 18 5.37 5.30 -3.81
C VAL A 18 3.93 4.77 -3.80
N LEU A 19 3.03 5.39 -3.03
CA LEU A 19 1.60 5.02 -3.01
C LEU A 19 0.95 5.18 -4.39
N GLY A 20 1.28 6.25 -5.11
CA GLY A 20 0.80 6.49 -6.47
C GLY A 20 1.26 5.41 -7.44
N TYR A 21 2.54 5.04 -7.42
CA TYR A 21 3.09 3.96 -8.25
C TYR A 21 2.43 2.61 -7.94
N PHE A 22 2.34 2.22 -6.66
CA PHE A 22 1.68 0.97 -6.26
C PHE A 22 0.20 0.97 -6.61
N GLY A 23 -0.51 2.08 -6.40
CA GLY A 23 -1.92 2.22 -6.76
C GLY A 23 -2.17 2.11 -8.27
N ILE A 24 -1.34 2.76 -9.09
CA ILE A 24 -1.42 2.67 -10.55
C ILE A 24 -1.06 1.26 -11.02
N ALA A 25 -0.01 0.64 -10.48
CA ALA A 25 0.40 -0.72 -10.84
C ALA A 25 -0.66 -1.76 -10.47
N ILE A 26 -1.27 -1.65 -9.28
CA ILE A 26 -2.39 -2.51 -8.85
C ILE A 26 -3.62 -2.25 -9.73
N GLY A 27 -3.94 -0.99 -10.03
CA GLY A 27 -5.04 -0.63 -10.91
C GLY A 27 -4.88 -1.24 -12.31
N LEU A 28 -3.71 -1.07 -12.93
CA LEU A 28 -3.41 -1.69 -14.21
C LEU A 28 -3.52 -3.23 -14.12
N TYR A 29 -3.00 -3.83 -13.06
CA TYR A 29 -3.14 -5.28 -12.88
C TYR A 29 -4.60 -5.74 -12.73
N LEU A 30 -5.46 -4.95 -12.09
CA LEU A 30 -6.89 -5.25 -11.95
C LEU A 30 -7.68 -5.05 -13.26
N PHE A 31 -7.33 -4.05 -14.07
CA PHE A 31 -8.08 -3.69 -15.26
C PHE A 31 -7.61 -4.38 -16.54
N THR A 32 -6.32 -4.70 -16.66
CA THR A 32 -5.72 -5.19 -17.91
C THR A 32 -4.94 -6.50 -17.74
N ASP A 33 -4.93 -7.10 -16.55
CA ASP A 33 -4.12 -8.28 -16.17
C ASP A 33 -2.62 -8.10 -16.50
N ILE A 34 -2.15 -6.85 -16.64
CA ILE A 34 -0.75 -6.57 -16.93
C ILE A 34 0.06 -6.64 -15.63
N HIS A 35 0.97 -7.62 -15.56
CA HIS A 35 1.89 -7.81 -14.45
C HIS A 35 3.08 -6.82 -14.51
N ILE A 36 2.87 -5.55 -14.13
CA ILE A 36 3.96 -4.53 -13.97
C ILE A 36 4.53 -4.54 -12.54
N LEU A 37 4.04 -5.42 -11.67
CA LEU A 37 4.50 -5.50 -10.28
C LEU A 37 5.96 -5.98 -10.22
N ILE A 38 6.77 -5.29 -9.41
CA ILE A 38 8.18 -5.63 -9.20
C ILE A 38 8.27 -7.07 -8.66
N PRO A 39 8.99 -7.98 -9.35
CA PRO A 39 9.15 -9.35 -8.87
C PRO A 39 9.94 -9.36 -7.55
N CYS A 40 9.60 -10.27 -6.65
CA CYS A 40 10.25 -10.43 -5.35
C CYS A 40 11.75 -10.70 -5.56
N LEU A 41 12.62 -9.68 -5.39
CA LEU A 41 14.07 -9.81 -5.59
C LEU A 41 14.68 -10.89 -4.68
N TRP A 42 14.09 -11.11 -3.51
CA TRP A 42 14.51 -12.16 -2.59
C TRP A 42 14.30 -13.56 -3.16
N LYS A 43 13.14 -13.83 -3.76
CA LYS A 43 12.87 -15.12 -4.44
C LYS A 43 13.77 -15.29 -5.65
N ALA A 44 14.00 -14.22 -6.41
CA ALA A 44 14.89 -14.23 -7.56
C ALA A 44 16.36 -14.51 -7.17
N ALA A 45 16.82 -13.98 -6.04
CA ALA A 45 18.22 -14.12 -5.59
C ALA A 45 18.47 -15.39 -4.75
N SER A 46 17.54 -15.77 -3.87
CA SER A 46 17.72 -16.88 -2.92
C SER A 46 16.97 -18.15 -3.30
N GLY A 47 15.98 -18.07 -4.19
CA GLY A 47 15.09 -19.20 -4.53
C GLY A 47 14.05 -19.52 -3.45
N TYR A 48 14.14 -18.91 -2.26
CA TYR A 48 13.21 -19.14 -1.16
C TYR A 48 12.16 -18.03 -1.08
N ASP A 49 10.94 -18.40 -0.69
CA ASP A 49 9.88 -17.45 -0.40
C ASP A 49 10.19 -16.70 0.90
N CYS A 50 10.28 -15.38 0.83
CA CYS A 50 10.42 -14.53 2.03
C CYS A 50 9.03 -14.32 2.69
N PRO A 51 8.97 -13.95 3.97
CA PRO A 51 7.67 -13.75 4.67
C PRO A 51 6.79 -12.65 4.03
N GLY A 52 7.38 -11.81 3.17
CA GLY A 52 6.68 -10.78 2.39
C GLY A 52 6.46 -11.12 0.90
N CYS A 53 6.96 -12.25 0.38
CA CYS A 53 6.60 -12.64 -0.98
C CYS A 53 5.10 -13.03 -0.99
N GLY A 54 4.39 -12.72 -2.08
CA GLY A 54 2.93 -12.93 -2.18
C GLY A 54 2.07 -11.85 -1.52
N LEU A 55 2.65 -10.88 -0.79
CA LEU A 55 1.88 -9.86 -0.08
C LEU A 55 1.09 -8.94 -1.03
N THR A 56 1.68 -8.59 -2.18
CA THR A 56 0.98 -7.80 -3.21
C THR A 56 -0.12 -8.62 -3.88
N THR A 57 0.09 -9.92 -4.10
CA THR A 57 -0.94 -10.84 -4.63
C THR A 57 -2.09 -10.98 -3.64
N ALA A 58 -1.79 -11.15 -2.36
CA ALA A 58 -2.78 -11.22 -1.29
C ALA A 58 -3.57 -9.91 -1.18
N LEU A 59 -2.91 -8.76 -1.33
CA LEU A 59 -3.58 -7.46 -1.39
C LEU A 59 -4.52 -7.36 -2.60
N ILE A 60 -4.08 -7.82 -3.78
CA ILE A 60 -4.93 -7.83 -4.97
C ILE A 60 -6.14 -8.76 -4.79
N ALA A 61 -5.94 -9.96 -4.23
CA ALA A 61 -7.02 -10.89 -3.93
C ALA A 61 -8.03 -10.27 -2.94
N LEU A 62 -7.55 -9.56 -1.90
CA LEU A 62 -8.42 -8.77 -1.02
C LEU A 62 -9.20 -7.69 -1.78
N LEU A 63 -8.57 -6.98 -2.71
CA LEU A 63 -9.23 -5.96 -3.54
C LEU A 63 -10.26 -6.57 -4.51
N ARG A 64 -10.04 -7.81 -4.96
CA ARG A 64 -11.01 -8.62 -5.73
C ARG A 64 -12.11 -9.24 -4.86
N LEU A 65 -12.11 -8.98 -3.54
CA LEU A 65 -13.01 -9.57 -2.54
C LEU A 65 -12.87 -11.11 -2.41
N GLU A 66 -11.72 -11.65 -2.79
CA GLU A 66 -11.37 -13.07 -2.73
C GLU A 66 -10.60 -13.38 -1.43
N PHE A 67 -11.31 -13.36 -0.30
CA PHE A 67 -10.70 -13.53 1.03
C PHE A 67 -9.94 -14.85 1.20
N ARG A 68 -10.45 -15.93 0.60
CA ARG A 68 -9.82 -17.25 0.69
C ARG A 68 -8.47 -17.29 0.00
N GLU A 69 -8.38 -16.74 -1.20
CA GLU A 69 -7.13 -16.68 -1.96
C GLU A 69 -6.13 -15.74 -1.29
N ALA A 70 -6.58 -14.61 -0.74
CA ALA A 70 -5.72 -13.73 0.04
C ALA A 70 -5.08 -14.42 1.26
N TRP A 71 -5.82 -15.30 1.93
CA TRP A 71 -5.29 -16.07 3.07
C TRP A 71 -4.27 -17.12 2.64
N LEU A 72 -4.50 -17.78 1.50
CA LEU A 72 -3.59 -18.80 0.96
C LEU A 72 -2.28 -18.18 0.47
N GLU A 73 -2.35 -17.01 -0.16
CA GLU A 73 -1.19 -16.28 -0.67
C GLU A 73 -0.33 -15.73 0.48
N ASN A 74 -0.90 -14.89 1.35
CA ASN A 74 -0.17 -14.39 2.51
C ASN A 74 -1.12 -13.92 3.62
N PRO A 75 -1.30 -14.67 4.71
CA PRO A 75 -2.23 -14.32 5.79
C PRO A 75 -1.80 -13.06 6.56
N LEU A 76 -0.54 -12.63 6.45
CA LEU A 76 -0.04 -11.40 7.06
C LEU A 76 -0.82 -10.17 6.57
N ILE A 77 -1.39 -10.22 5.36
CA ILE A 77 -2.12 -9.09 4.78
C ILE A 77 -3.28 -8.62 5.65
N TYR A 78 -3.94 -9.53 6.37
CA TYR A 78 -5.06 -9.23 7.24
C TYR A 78 -4.67 -8.44 8.48
N MET A 79 -3.43 -8.58 8.95
CA MET A 79 -2.88 -7.75 10.03
C MET A 79 -2.30 -6.45 9.48
N LEU A 80 -1.62 -6.54 8.33
CA LEU A 80 -0.80 -5.47 7.80
C LEU A 80 -1.64 -4.35 7.18
N VAL A 81 -2.74 -4.68 6.49
CA VAL A 81 -3.67 -3.67 5.94
C VAL A 81 -4.24 -2.77 7.04
N PRO A 82 -4.93 -3.26 8.08
CA PRO A 82 -5.51 -2.39 9.11
C PRO A 82 -4.43 -1.64 9.92
N LEU A 83 -3.27 -2.26 10.15
CA LEU A 83 -2.15 -1.60 10.83
C LEU A 83 -1.62 -0.41 10.03
N LEU A 84 -1.33 -0.61 8.73
CA LEU A 84 -0.85 0.47 7.86
C LEU A 84 -1.91 1.56 7.69
N THR A 85 -3.17 1.18 7.48
CA THR A 85 -4.27 2.15 7.41
C THR A 85 -4.36 2.97 8.70
N GLY A 86 -4.27 2.32 9.86
CA GLY A 86 -4.29 3.02 11.16
C GLY A 86 -3.10 3.96 11.36
N LEU A 87 -1.89 3.57 10.96
CA LEU A 87 -0.70 4.42 11.03
C LEU A 87 -0.82 5.64 10.11
N VAL A 88 -1.28 5.44 8.86
CA VAL A 88 -1.49 6.53 7.90
C VAL A 88 -2.57 7.48 8.39
N LEU A 89 -3.67 6.96 8.95
CA LEU A 89 -4.72 7.80 9.53
C LEU A 89 -4.21 8.59 10.74
N ARG A 90 -3.42 7.97 11.63
CA ARG A 90 -2.82 8.67 12.77
C ARG A 90 -1.88 9.78 12.31
N ASP A 91 -1.00 9.49 11.37
CA ASP A 91 -0.08 10.48 10.81
C ASP A 91 -0.85 11.65 10.17
N PHE A 92 -1.91 11.35 9.41
CA PHE A 92 -2.79 12.37 8.84
C PHE A 92 -3.51 13.22 9.90
N THR A 93 -4.03 12.60 10.96
CA THR A 93 -4.66 13.33 12.07
C THR A 93 -3.68 14.21 12.83
N GLN A 94 -2.46 13.71 13.08
CA GLN A 94 -1.40 14.49 13.75
C GLN A 94 -0.91 15.65 12.90
N PHE A 95 -0.87 15.47 11.57
CA PHE A 95 -0.57 16.56 10.65
C PHE A 95 -1.65 17.66 10.69
N MET A 96 -2.94 17.26 10.63
CA MET A 96 -4.05 18.21 10.74
C MET A 96 -4.03 18.96 12.08
N GLU A 97 -3.73 18.26 13.18
CA GLU A 97 -3.66 18.86 14.51
C GLU A 97 -2.49 19.87 14.62
N ARG A 98 -1.31 19.54 14.08
CA ARG A 98 -0.17 20.47 14.02
C ARG A 98 -0.43 21.70 13.16
N GLU A 99 -1.17 21.58 12.07
CA GLU A 99 -1.50 22.73 11.22
C GLU A 99 -2.56 23.64 11.87
N SER A 100 -3.54 23.06 12.58
CA SER A 100 -4.59 23.81 13.31
C SER A 100 -4.07 24.64 14.50
N ILE A 101 -2.91 24.30 15.07
CA ILE A 101 -2.26 25.05 16.17
C ILE A 101 -1.37 26.18 15.62
N SER A 102 -1.07 26.17 14.32
CA SER A 102 -0.18 27.15 13.67
C SER A 102 -0.91 28.32 12.98
N GLU A 103 -2.24 28.29 12.94
CA GLU A 103 -3.12 29.41 12.57
C GLU A 103 -3.59 30.17 13.82
#